data_AF-A0A8M1KNI8-F1
#
_entry.id   AF-A0A8M1KNI8-F1
#
_cell.length_a   1.000
_cell.length_b   1.000
_cell.length_c   1.000
_cell.angle_alpha   90.00
_cell.angle_beta   90.00
_cell.angle_gamma   90.00
#
_symmetry.space_group_name_H-M   'P 1'
#
loop_
_entity.id
_entity.type
_entity.pdbx_description
1 polymer ?
#
loop_
_entity_poly.entity_id
_entity_poly.type
_entity_poly.pdbx_seq_one_letter_code
_entity_poly.pdbx_strand_id
1 'polypeptide(L)'
;MEMIIRASRWVVGGQLIRPGLRLPPVRAYMDDLTTLTTTKACTVRLLKKLQDNIELARMKIKPNKSRSISIVKGKLSDQRFLIGDEPIPTVSEKPVKSLGRWYDASLDSSDPFVAQAAPILATGRKWTPLEATKQAKAALKHRDIVGRVQHGRSGLGAGASTPAWNKATPFQRRKLVVQEVRQQEEAARCAKAVSQAKQGQWMTWEGVEKRKISWQELWEMEAFKASFTIRAAYDVLPSPKNLSQWYGEDPTCSLCPTPATL
;
A
#
# COMPACT_ATOMS: atom_id res chain seq x y z
N MET A 1 21.40 13.72 -31.27
CA MET A 1 20.35 13.68 -30.22
C MET A 1 20.65 14.50 -28.97
N GLU A 2 21.87 14.50 -28.43
CA GLU A 2 22.17 15.22 -27.16
C GLU A 2 21.82 16.72 -27.18
N MET A 3 22.06 17.42 -28.30
CA MET A 3 21.67 18.83 -28.44
C MET A 3 20.16 19.05 -28.32
N ILE A 4 19.34 18.20 -28.95
CA ILE A 4 17.88 18.25 -28.87
C ILE A 4 17.42 18.02 -27.43
N ILE A 5 18.02 17.04 -26.75
CA ILE A 5 17.73 16.73 -25.33
C ILE A 5 18.04 17.92 -24.44
N ARG A 6 19.23 18.53 -24.60
CA ARG A 6 19.63 19.71 -23.82
C ARG A 6 18.71 20.88 -24.09
N ALA A 7 18.25 21.09 -25.31
CA ALA A 7 17.30 22.15 -25.64
C ALA A 7 15.89 21.90 -25.07
N SER A 8 15.50 20.64 -24.89
CA SER A 8 14.17 20.28 -24.37
C SER A 8 14.11 20.14 -22.84
N ARG A 9 15.20 19.78 -22.17
CA ARG A 9 15.17 19.41 -20.73
C ARG A 9 14.84 20.56 -19.77
N TRP A 10 15.06 21.82 -20.14
CA TRP A 10 14.88 22.99 -19.25
C TRP A 10 13.41 23.32 -18.96
N VAL A 11 12.47 22.80 -19.76
CA VAL A 11 11.03 23.11 -19.61
C VAL A 11 10.37 22.36 -18.46
N VAL A 12 11.02 21.33 -17.94
CA VAL A 12 10.51 20.50 -16.85
C VAL A 12 11.62 20.05 -15.91
N GLY A 13 11.24 19.85 -14.66
CA GLY A 13 12.08 19.16 -13.70
C GLY A 13 12.09 17.65 -13.94
N GLY A 14 13.24 17.02 -13.69
CA GLY A 14 13.34 15.56 -13.62
C GLY A 14 12.60 14.94 -12.42
N GLN A 15 12.55 13.62 -12.36
CA GLN A 15 11.87 12.89 -11.29
C GLN A 15 12.75 12.70 -10.07
N LEU A 16 12.24 13.08 -8.90
CA LEU A 16 12.86 12.73 -7.63
C LEU A 16 12.55 11.27 -7.30
N ILE A 17 13.59 10.45 -7.11
CA ILE A 17 13.44 9.04 -6.71
C ILE A 17 13.58 8.91 -5.19
N ARG A 18 14.56 9.60 -4.61
CA ARG A 18 14.80 9.71 -3.16
C ARG A 18 15.44 11.06 -2.86
N PRO A 19 15.46 11.52 -1.59
CA PRO A 19 16.23 12.71 -1.22
C PRO A 19 17.66 12.64 -1.77
N GLY A 20 18.09 13.68 -2.49
CA GLY A 20 19.40 13.75 -3.13
C GLY A 20 19.55 13.02 -4.47
N LEU A 21 18.59 12.19 -4.89
CA LEU A 21 18.66 11.45 -6.17
C LEU A 21 17.51 11.85 -7.11
N ARG A 22 17.85 12.63 -8.14
CA ARG A 22 16.93 13.08 -9.18
C ARG A 22 17.35 12.56 -10.55
N LEU A 23 16.47 11.82 -11.21
CA LEU A 23 16.67 11.39 -12.60
C LEU A 23 16.36 12.55 -13.55
N PRO A 24 17.13 12.74 -14.64
CA PRO A 24 16.83 13.76 -15.62
C PRO A 24 15.49 13.48 -16.34
N PRO A 25 14.79 14.52 -16.79
CA PRO A 25 13.46 14.37 -17.40
C PRO A 25 13.49 13.69 -18.77
N VAL A 26 14.65 13.68 -19.43
CA VAL A 26 14.88 13.04 -20.73
C VAL A 26 16.21 12.31 -20.66
N ARG A 27 16.23 11.08 -21.16
CA ARG A 27 17.43 10.31 -21.50
C ARG A 27 17.28 9.83 -22.94
N ALA A 28 18.38 9.71 -23.66
CA ALA A 28 18.37 9.07 -24.95
C ALA A 28 19.53 8.11 -25.10
N TYR A 29 19.35 7.15 -25.98
CA TYR A 29 20.40 6.29 -26.47
C TYR A 29 20.14 6.04 -27.96
N MET A 30 21.09 6.44 -28.81
CA MET A 30 20.91 6.44 -30.26
C MET A 30 19.63 7.20 -30.67
N ASP A 31 18.67 6.51 -31.28
CA ASP A 31 17.39 7.06 -31.75
C ASP A 31 16.29 6.95 -30.68
N ASP A 32 16.51 6.21 -29.60
CA ASP A 32 15.52 5.98 -28.56
C ASP A 32 15.56 7.08 -27.50
N LEU A 33 14.39 7.60 -27.14
CA LEU A 33 14.18 8.60 -26.09
C LEU A 33 13.31 8.02 -24.97
N THR A 34 13.73 8.25 -23.73
CA THR A 34 12.95 7.94 -22.52
C THR A 34 12.67 9.24 -21.77
N THR A 35 11.39 9.58 -21.60
CA THR A 35 10.94 10.72 -20.80
C THR A 35 10.43 10.25 -19.44
N LEU A 36 10.75 10.99 -18.39
CA LEU A 36 10.38 10.61 -17.02
C LEU A 36 10.11 11.86 -16.19
N THR A 37 8.82 12.14 -15.93
CA THR A 37 8.38 13.34 -15.22
C THR A 37 7.39 13.01 -14.11
N THR A 38 7.16 13.98 -13.21
CA THR A 38 6.33 13.82 -12.01
C THR A 38 4.83 13.98 -12.25
N THR A 39 4.43 14.73 -13.28
CA THR A 39 3.03 15.08 -13.51
C THR A 39 2.65 15.01 -14.99
N LYS A 40 1.37 14.78 -15.26
CA LYS A 40 0.82 14.78 -16.63
C LYS A 40 1.15 16.09 -17.38
N ALA A 41 0.97 17.23 -16.71
CA ALA A 41 1.22 18.54 -17.30
C ALA A 41 2.69 18.74 -17.69
N CYS A 42 3.62 18.28 -16.85
CA CYS A 42 5.05 18.28 -17.18
C CYS A 42 5.34 17.41 -18.41
N THR A 43 4.82 16.18 -18.46
CA THR A 43 5.01 15.31 -19.62
C THR A 43 4.47 15.96 -20.91
N VAL A 44 3.27 16.54 -20.88
CA VAL A 44 2.69 17.23 -22.05
C VAL A 44 3.58 18.39 -22.52
N ARG A 45 4.04 19.25 -21.59
CA ARG A 45 4.94 20.37 -21.91
C ARG A 45 6.25 19.89 -22.51
N LEU A 46 6.83 18.83 -21.96
CA LEU A 46 8.07 18.24 -22.43
C LEU A 46 7.90 17.62 -23.83
N LEU A 47 6.83 16.86 -24.06
CA LEU A 47 6.54 16.24 -25.35
C LEU A 47 6.34 17.29 -26.44
N LYS A 48 5.60 18.37 -26.16
CA LYS A 48 5.45 19.49 -27.09
C LYS A 48 6.81 20.09 -27.45
N LYS A 49 7.65 20.40 -26.45
CA LYS A 49 8.97 20.97 -26.72
C LYS A 49 9.91 20.01 -27.46
N LEU A 50 9.83 18.71 -27.17
CA LEU A 50 10.59 17.69 -27.89
C LEU A 50 10.15 17.61 -29.35
N GLN A 51 8.85 17.66 -29.61
CA GLN A 51 8.31 17.68 -30.96
C GLN A 51 8.81 18.89 -31.74
N ASP A 52 8.65 20.11 -31.21
CA ASP A 52 9.11 21.35 -31.86
C ASP A 52 10.59 21.25 -32.25
N ASN A 53 11.45 20.80 -31.31
CA ASN A 53 12.88 20.70 -31.54
C ASN A 53 13.26 19.59 -32.54
N ILE A 54 12.51 18.49 -32.57
CA ILE A 54 12.72 17.37 -33.51
C ILE A 54 12.27 17.75 -34.92
N GLU A 55 11.15 18.47 -35.05
CA GLU A 55 10.67 19.01 -36.32
C GLU A 55 11.63 20.06 -36.89
N LEU A 56 12.18 20.95 -36.05
CA LEU A 56 13.25 21.88 -36.44
C LEU A 56 14.49 21.17 -36.98
N ALA A 57 14.80 19.98 -36.45
CA ALA A 57 15.88 19.12 -36.94
C ALA A 57 15.50 18.30 -38.18
N ARG A 58 14.31 18.54 -38.78
CA ARG A 58 13.75 17.78 -39.91
C ARG A 58 13.56 16.28 -39.62
N MET A 59 13.32 15.95 -38.36
CA MET A 59 13.05 14.60 -37.88
C MET A 59 11.59 14.46 -37.45
N LYS A 60 11.11 13.22 -37.23
CA LYS A 60 9.75 12.95 -36.76
C LYS A 60 9.74 11.85 -35.70
N ILE A 61 9.05 12.10 -34.59
CA ILE A 61 8.72 11.04 -33.61
C ILE A 61 7.58 10.21 -34.17
N LYS A 62 7.65 8.88 -34.04
CA LYS A 62 6.59 7.96 -34.49
C LYS A 62 5.74 7.50 -33.29
N PRO A 63 4.53 8.04 -33.07
CA PRO A 63 3.72 7.74 -31.88
C PRO A 63 3.38 6.25 -31.77
N ASN A 64 3.12 5.59 -32.90
CA ASN A 64 2.90 4.14 -32.98
C ASN A 64 4.10 3.29 -32.54
N LYS A 65 5.31 3.82 -32.55
CA LYS A 65 6.52 3.17 -32.00
C LYS A 65 6.82 3.58 -30.55
N SER A 66 6.19 4.64 -30.05
CA SER A 66 6.33 5.11 -28.68
C SER A 66 5.37 4.39 -27.73
N ARG A 67 5.69 4.34 -26.44
CA ARG A 67 4.81 3.78 -25.40
C ARG A 67 4.80 4.66 -24.19
N SER A 68 3.62 4.79 -23.59
CA SER A 68 3.43 5.60 -22.39
C SER A 68 3.00 4.74 -21.20
N ILE A 69 3.47 5.15 -20.02
CA ILE A 69 3.11 4.53 -18.75
C ILE A 69 2.92 5.64 -17.72
N SER A 70 1.85 5.57 -16.95
CA SER A 70 1.55 6.50 -15.86
C SER A 70 1.18 5.73 -14.61
N ILE A 71 1.80 6.08 -13.49
CA ILE A 71 1.59 5.45 -12.20
C ILE A 71 1.13 6.52 -11.21
N VAL A 72 -0.10 6.36 -10.69
CA VAL A 72 -0.69 7.27 -9.70
C VAL A 72 -1.00 6.46 -8.45
N LYS A 73 -0.43 6.85 -7.31
CA LYS A 73 -0.61 6.17 -6.01
C LYS A 73 -0.35 4.65 -6.10
N GLY A 74 0.70 4.25 -6.82
CA GLY A 74 1.09 2.85 -7.00
C GLY A 74 0.20 2.02 -7.93
N LYS A 75 -0.74 2.65 -8.65
CA LYS A 75 -1.60 2.00 -9.64
C LYS A 75 -1.32 2.55 -11.03
N LEU A 76 -1.39 1.69 -12.05
CA LEU A 76 -1.41 2.14 -13.43
C LEU A 76 -2.62 3.04 -13.66
N SER A 77 -2.39 4.16 -14.32
CA SER A 77 -3.40 5.16 -14.67
C SER A 77 -3.54 5.24 -16.18
N ASP A 78 -4.76 5.35 -16.68
CA ASP A 78 -5.07 5.49 -18.12
C ASP A 78 -4.83 6.92 -18.64
N GLN A 79 -3.75 7.56 -18.18
CA GLN A 79 -3.36 8.86 -18.71
C GLN A 79 -2.80 8.70 -20.11
N ARG A 80 -3.45 9.34 -21.07
CA ARG A 80 -3.02 9.38 -22.47
C ARG A 80 -2.21 10.63 -22.76
N PHE A 81 -1.25 10.46 -23.66
CA PHE A 81 -0.38 11.52 -24.17
C PHE A 81 -0.42 11.51 -25.69
N LEU A 82 -0.23 12.69 -26.28
CA LEU A 82 -0.22 12.88 -27.72
C LEU A 82 1.13 13.46 -28.15
N ILE A 83 1.50 13.19 -29.40
CA ILE A 83 2.54 13.89 -30.14
C ILE A 83 1.87 14.42 -31.40
N GLY A 84 1.81 15.74 -31.55
CA GLY A 84 0.86 16.40 -32.44
C GLY A 84 -0.56 15.99 -32.05
N ASP A 85 -1.31 15.48 -33.03
CA ASP A 85 -2.68 14.99 -32.85
C ASP A 85 -2.77 13.45 -32.72
N GLU A 86 -1.63 12.75 -32.77
CA GLU A 86 -1.59 11.29 -32.72
C GLU A 86 -1.39 10.78 -31.27
N PRO A 87 -2.23 9.84 -30.78
CA PRO A 87 -2.10 9.29 -29.44
C PRO A 87 -0.93 8.30 -29.33
N ILE A 88 -0.19 8.37 -28.22
CA ILE A 88 0.82 7.36 -27.86
C ILE A 88 0.11 6.17 -27.18
N PRO A 89 0.22 4.93 -27.71
CA PRO A 89 -0.34 3.76 -27.05
C PRO A 89 0.22 3.56 -25.65
N THR A 90 -0.63 3.15 -24.72
CA THR A 90 -0.18 2.81 -23.36
C THR A 90 0.53 1.45 -23.37
N VAL A 91 1.41 1.22 -22.39
CA VAL A 91 2.05 -0.10 -22.17
C VAL A 91 1.01 -1.19 -21.89
N SER A 92 -0.15 -0.83 -21.34
CA SER A 92 -1.26 -1.77 -21.12
C SER A 92 -1.94 -2.22 -22.42
N GLU A 93 -2.06 -1.31 -23.40
CA GLU A 93 -2.64 -1.62 -24.71
C GLU A 93 -1.65 -2.36 -25.61
N LYS A 94 -0.40 -1.90 -25.62
CA LYS A 94 0.67 -2.45 -26.45
C LYS A 94 1.96 -2.55 -25.62
N PRO A 95 2.32 -3.76 -25.14
CA PRO A 95 3.59 -3.98 -24.46
C PRO A 95 4.79 -3.52 -25.30
N VAL A 96 5.90 -3.19 -24.63
CA VAL A 96 7.14 -2.75 -25.26
C VAL A 96 8.28 -3.69 -24.96
N LYS A 97 9.12 -3.96 -25.97
CA LYS A 97 10.37 -4.70 -25.78
C LYS A 97 11.54 -3.71 -25.82
N SER A 98 12.38 -3.70 -24.80
CA SER A 98 13.60 -2.90 -24.75
C SER A 98 14.74 -3.74 -24.19
N LEU A 99 15.90 -3.75 -24.86
CA LEU A 99 17.09 -4.52 -24.49
C LEU A 99 16.78 -6.00 -24.18
N GLY A 100 15.95 -6.64 -25.01
CA GLY A 100 15.55 -8.03 -24.84
C GLY A 100 14.41 -8.27 -23.85
N ARG A 101 14.00 -7.26 -23.06
CA ARG A 101 13.01 -7.37 -21.98
C ARG A 101 11.64 -6.83 -22.39
N TRP A 102 10.58 -7.52 -21.99
CA TRP A 102 9.20 -7.04 -22.16
C TRP A 102 8.75 -6.23 -20.95
N TYR A 103 8.11 -5.11 -21.21
CA TYR A 103 7.41 -4.28 -20.23
C TYR A 103 5.93 -4.24 -20.60
N ASP A 104 5.09 -4.63 -19.65
CA ASP A 104 3.64 -4.72 -19.79
C ASP A 104 2.92 -4.12 -18.56
N ALA A 105 1.59 -4.20 -18.53
CA ALA A 105 0.79 -3.72 -17.40
C ALA A 105 1.01 -4.48 -16.08
N SER A 106 1.66 -5.65 -16.11
CA SER A 106 1.96 -6.38 -14.88
C SER A 106 3.03 -5.64 -14.08
N LEU A 107 3.98 -4.97 -14.76
CA LEU A 107 5.20 -4.41 -14.17
C LEU A 107 5.93 -5.39 -13.25
N ASP A 108 5.71 -6.69 -13.48
CA ASP A 108 6.37 -7.75 -12.76
C ASP A 108 7.60 -8.16 -13.57
N SER A 109 8.71 -8.39 -12.88
CA SER A 109 9.95 -8.82 -13.52
C SER A 109 10.61 -9.86 -12.64
N SER A 110 10.88 -11.02 -13.23
CA SER A 110 11.68 -12.08 -12.61
C SER A 110 13.19 -11.85 -12.78
N ASP A 111 13.59 -10.74 -13.41
CA ASP A 111 14.98 -10.43 -13.70
C ASP A 111 15.71 -10.03 -12.40
N PRO A 112 16.78 -10.75 -12.01
CA PRO A 112 17.53 -10.46 -10.79
C PRO A 112 18.10 -9.04 -10.75
N PHE A 113 18.51 -8.48 -11.90
CA PHE A 113 19.06 -7.12 -11.98
C PHE A 113 17.99 -6.06 -11.67
N VAL A 114 16.77 -6.27 -12.17
CA VAL A 114 15.63 -5.38 -11.87
C VAL A 114 15.24 -5.49 -10.39
N ALA A 115 15.24 -6.72 -9.85
CA ALA A 115 14.97 -6.95 -8.43
C ALA A 115 16.01 -6.29 -7.52
N GLN A 116 17.30 -6.34 -7.88
CA GLN A 116 18.39 -5.68 -7.14
C GLN A 116 18.39 -4.16 -7.28
N ALA A 117 17.93 -3.63 -8.42
CA ALA A 117 17.80 -2.20 -8.64
C ALA A 117 16.58 -1.57 -7.93
N ALA A 118 15.78 -2.37 -7.21
CA ALA A 118 14.62 -1.88 -6.48
C ALA A 118 15.05 -0.82 -5.45
N PRO A 119 14.35 0.33 -5.38
CA PRO A 119 14.78 1.35 -4.48
C PRO A 119 14.54 0.92 -3.03
N ILE A 120 15.52 1.18 -2.14
CA ILE A 120 15.31 1.12 -0.69
C ILE A 120 14.21 2.14 -0.37
N LEU A 121 13.04 1.61 -0.04
CA LEU A 121 11.91 2.41 0.40
C LEU A 121 12.25 2.97 1.78
N ALA A 122 12.03 4.27 1.97
CA ALA A 122 12.17 4.89 3.29
C ALA A 122 11.03 4.42 4.18
N THR A 123 11.18 3.25 4.78
CA THR A 123 10.30 2.75 5.83
C THR A 123 10.96 2.96 7.18
N GLY A 124 10.14 3.12 8.22
CA GLY A 124 10.67 3.28 9.58
C GLY A 124 11.49 2.06 10.01
N ARG A 125 12.22 2.16 11.13
CA ARG A 125 13.13 1.10 11.61
C ARG A 125 12.46 -0.24 11.92
N LYS A 126 11.15 -0.24 12.20
CA LYS A 126 10.40 -1.40 12.69
C LYS A 126 9.76 -2.24 11.59
N TRP A 127 9.71 -1.75 10.34
CA TRP A 127 8.96 -2.43 9.29
C TRP A 127 9.74 -2.46 7.98
N THR A 128 9.90 -3.67 7.44
CA THR A 128 10.64 -3.94 6.21
C THR A 128 9.69 -4.50 5.16
N PRO A 129 9.33 -3.73 4.11
CA PRO A 129 8.36 -4.16 3.09
C PRO A 129 8.76 -5.44 2.36
N LEU A 130 10.07 -5.62 2.12
CA LEU A 130 10.58 -6.78 1.41
C LEU A 130 10.28 -8.07 2.19
N GLU A 131 10.61 -8.09 3.48
CA GLU A 131 10.33 -9.24 4.35
C GLU A 131 8.83 -9.46 4.53
N ALA A 132 8.05 -8.41 4.78
CA ALA A 132 6.60 -8.52 4.92
C ALA A 132 5.93 -9.11 3.66
N THR A 133 6.32 -8.64 2.47
CA THR A 133 5.78 -9.18 1.21
C THR A 133 6.28 -10.60 0.91
N LYS A 134 7.50 -10.95 1.30
CA LYS A 134 8.04 -12.32 1.19
C LYS A 134 7.28 -13.30 2.09
N GLN A 135 7.05 -12.94 3.35
CA GLN A 135 6.27 -13.72 4.30
C GLN A 135 4.82 -13.89 3.84
N ALA A 136 4.17 -12.81 3.41
CA ALA A 136 2.82 -12.87 2.86
C ALA A 136 2.73 -13.77 1.61
N LYS A 137 3.68 -13.67 0.67
CA LYS A 137 3.74 -14.58 -0.49
C LYS A 137 3.92 -16.04 -0.08
N ALA A 138 4.75 -16.32 0.93
CA ALA A 138 4.95 -17.67 1.46
C ALA A 138 3.67 -18.22 2.11
N ALA A 139 2.98 -17.41 2.92
CA ALA A 139 1.71 -17.78 3.54
C ALA A 139 0.61 -18.08 2.50
N LEU A 140 0.51 -17.25 1.45
CA LEU A 140 -0.43 -17.48 0.35
C LEU A 140 -0.14 -18.78 -0.42
N LYS A 141 1.14 -19.09 -0.67
CA LYS A 141 1.55 -20.37 -1.27
C LYS A 141 1.23 -21.55 -0.36
N HIS A 142 1.48 -21.41 0.94
CA HIS A 142 1.15 -22.44 1.92
C HIS A 142 -0.37 -22.69 1.95
N ARG A 143 -1.19 -21.64 1.91
CA ARG A 143 -2.65 -21.74 1.84
C ARG A 143 -3.14 -22.47 0.60
N ASP A 144 -2.48 -22.28 -0.54
CA ASP A 144 -2.80 -23.04 -1.76
C ASP A 144 -2.52 -24.55 -1.61
N ILE A 145 -1.46 -24.92 -0.89
CA ILE A 145 -1.11 -26.33 -0.62
C ILE A 145 -2.11 -26.96 0.35
N VAL A 146 -2.41 -26.26 1.45
CA VAL A 146 -3.38 -26.70 2.46
C VAL A 146 -4.79 -26.79 1.87
N GLY A 147 -5.11 -25.92 0.91
CA GLY A 147 -6.43 -25.83 0.32
C GLY A 147 -7.45 -25.22 1.29
N ARG A 148 -8.74 -25.43 1.01
CA ARG A 148 -9.81 -24.95 1.89
C ARG A 148 -9.99 -25.91 3.06
N VAL A 149 -9.77 -25.40 4.26
CA VAL A 149 -10.05 -26.12 5.50
C VAL A 149 -11.45 -25.81 6.01
N GLN A 150 -11.98 -26.74 6.81
CA GLN A 150 -13.21 -26.53 7.57
C GLN A 150 -13.04 -25.33 8.52
N HIS A 151 -14.04 -24.45 8.60
CA HIS A 151 -14.06 -23.33 9.54
C HIS A 151 -15.25 -23.49 10.49
N GLY A 152 -14.97 -23.77 11.76
CA GLY A 152 -15.99 -24.05 12.77
C GLY A 152 -16.86 -25.25 12.38
N ARG A 153 -18.19 -25.06 12.36
CA ARG A 153 -19.16 -26.08 11.92
C ARG A 153 -19.44 -26.07 10.42
N SER A 154 -18.89 -25.12 9.68
CA SER A 154 -19.11 -25.00 8.23
C SER A 154 -18.25 -26.00 7.48
N GLY A 155 -18.89 -26.86 6.67
CA GLY A 155 -18.22 -27.92 5.91
C GLY A 155 -17.23 -27.44 4.84
N LEU A 156 -16.52 -28.40 4.24
CA LEU A 156 -15.57 -28.15 3.15
C LEU A 156 -16.26 -27.43 1.98
N GLY A 157 -15.69 -26.31 1.55
CA GLY A 157 -16.22 -25.52 0.44
C GLY A 157 -17.13 -24.35 0.84
N ALA A 158 -17.54 -24.25 2.11
CA ALA A 158 -18.32 -23.12 2.61
C ALA A 158 -17.49 -21.82 2.67
N GLY A 159 -18.07 -20.70 2.24
CA GLY A 159 -17.47 -19.35 2.31
C GLY A 159 -17.15 -18.72 0.95
N ALA A 160 -16.78 -17.44 0.99
CA ALA A 160 -16.48 -16.66 -0.22
C ALA A 160 -15.26 -17.24 -0.96
N SER A 161 -15.40 -17.41 -2.27
CA SER A 161 -14.33 -17.94 -3.12
C SER A 161 -13.25 -16.88 -3.36
N THR A 162 -12.24 -16.85 -2.50
CA THR A 162 -11.00 -16.12 -2.82
C THR A 162 -10.20 -16.91 -3.87
N PRO A 163 -9.66 -16.24 -4.91
CA PRO A 163 -8.81 -16.91 -5.89
C PRO A 163 -7.59 -17.51 -5.20
N ALA A 164 -7.27 -18.76 -5.54
CA ALA A 164 -6.01 -19.38 -5.16
C ALA A 164 -4.83 -18.58 -5.76
N TRP A 165 -3.73 -18.49 -5.03
CA TRP A 165 -2.56 -17.71 -5.43
C TRP A 165 -2.00 -18.14 -6.80
N ASN A 166 -1.96 -19.45 -7.04
CA ASN A 166 -1.53 -20.06 -8.29
C ASN A 166 -2.40 -19.67 -9.49
N LYS A 167 -3.72 -19.58 -9.29
CA LYS A 167 -4.73 -19.23 -10.32
C LYS A 167 -5.00 -17.73 -10.43
N ALA A 168 -4.46 -16.91 -9.52
CA ALA A 168 -4.67 -15.48 -9.51
C ALA A 168 -3.87 -14.75 -10.61
N THR A 169 -4.51 -13.77 -11.25
CA THR A 169 -3.86 -12.81 -12.16
C THR A 169 -2.83 -11.95 -11.43
N PRO A 170 -1.86 -11.31 -12.11
CA PRO A 170 -0.87 -10.45 -11.46
C PRO A 170 -1.48 -9.34 -10.59
N PHE A 171 -2.58 -8.73 -11.05
CA PHE A 171 -3.32 -7.74 -10.27
C PHE A 171 -3.94 -8.33 -9.01
N GLN A 172 -4.59 -9.49 -9.12
CA GLN A 172 -5.17 -10.20 -7.98
C GLN A 172 -4.10 -10.64 -6.98
N ARG A 173 -2.95 -11.14 -7.46
CA ARG A 173 -1.81 -11.50 -6.61
C ARG A 173 -1.35 -10.32 -5.76
N ARG A 174 -1.19 -9.13 -6.34
CA ARG A 174 -0.86 -7.92 -5.57
C ARG A 174 -1.90 -7.61 -4.49
N LYS A 175 -3.18 -7.70 -4.84
CA LYS A 175 -4.27 -7.48 -3.87
C LYS A 175 -4.22 -8.51 -2.73
N LEU A 176 -4.00 -9.79 -3.05
CA LEU A 176 -3.87 -10.87 -2.07
C LEU A 176 -2.67 -10.63 -1.14
N VAL A 177 -1.49 -10.26 -1.66
CA VAL A 177 -0.32 -9.93 -0.82
C VAL A 177 -0.65 -8.80 0.15
N VAL A 178 -1.27 -7.71 -0.33
CA VAL A 178 -1.61 -6.57 0.52
C VAL A 178 -2.62 -6.96 1.60
N GLN A 179 -3.62 -7.77 1.26
CA GLN A 179 -4.59 -8.27 2.23
C GLN A 179 -3.94 -9.19 3.27
N GLU A 180 -3.07 -10.09 2.84
CA GLU A 180 -2.35 -11.02 3.70
C GLU A 180 -1.42 -10.29 4.67
N VAL A 181 -0.64 -9.30 4.19
CA VAL A 181 0.20 -8.46 5.06
C VAL A 181 -0.66 -7.78 6.14
N ARG A 182 -1.83 -7.22 5.76
CA ARG A 182 -2.73 -6.60 6.74
C ARG A 182 -3.26 -7.62 7.76
N GLN A 183 -3.59 -8.82 7.31
CA GLN A 183 -4.08 -9.88 8.17
C GLN A 183 -3.00 -10.34 9.16
N GLN A 184 -1.75 -10.49 8.72
CA GLN A 184 -0.62 -10.85 9.58
C GLN A 184 -0.33 -9.77 10.62
N GLU A 185 -0.35 -8.50 10.22
CA GLU A 185 -0.21 -7.36 11.13
C GLU A 185 -1.35 -7.30 12.16
N GLU A 186 -2.59 -7.54 11.72
CA GLU A 186 -3.74 -7.56 12.62
C GLU A 186 -3.67 -8.74 13.59
N ALA A 187 -3.27 -9.93 13.12
CA ALA A 187 -3.06 -11.08 14.00
C ALA A 187 -1.98 -10.81 15.05
N ALA A 188 -0.88 -10.14 14.69
CA ALA A 188 0.15 -9.72 15.63
C ALA A 188 -0.38 -8.70 16.65
N ARG A 189 -1.22 -7.75 16.22
CA ARG A 189 -1.90 -6.81 17.14
C ARG A 189 -2.84 -7.54 18.08
N CYS A 190 -3.66 -8.47 17.58
CA CYS A 190 -4.55 -9.29 18.40
C CYS A 190 -3.76 -10.11 19.41
N ALA A 191 -2.68 -10.78 19.00
CA ALA A 191 -1.81 -11.54 19.91
C ALA A 191 -1.20 -10.63 20.99
N LYS A 192 -0.78 -9.42 20.61
CA LYS A 192 -0.28 -8.43 21.57
C LYS A 192 -1.37 -7.98 22.54
N ALA A 193 -2.58 -7.72 22.05
CA ALA A 193 -3.72 -7.36 22.88
C ALA A 193 -4.05 -8.47 23.89
N VAL A 194 -4.14 -9.73 23.44
CA VAL A 194 -4.38 -10.88 24.32
C VAL A 194 -3.29 -11.03 25.40
N SER A 195 -2.04 -10.71 25.09
CA SER A 195 -0.94 -10.75 26.08
C SER A 195 -1.04 -9.65 27.16
N GLN A 196 -1.91 -8.65 27.00
CA GLN A 196 -2.08 -7.56 27.95
C GLN A 196 -3.22 -7.89 28.91
N ALA A 197 -2.88 -8.37 30.11
CA ALA A 197 -3.85 -8.81 31.12
C ALA A 197 -4.90 -7.76 31.54
N LYS A 198 -4.63 -6.47 31.33
CA LYS A 198 -5.55 -5.36 31.64
C LYS A 198 -6.08 -4.67 30.38
N GLN A 199 -5.20 -4.06 29.59
CA GLN A 199 -5.62 -3.36 28.36
C GLN A 199 -6.19 -4.28 27.29
N GLY A 200 -5.97 -5.59 27.40
CA GLY A 200 -6.48 -6.62 26.50
C GLY A 200 -7.75 -7.32 26.99
N GLN A 201 -8.32 -6.95 28.15
CA GLN A 201 -9.51 -7.62 28.67
C GLN A 201 -10.72 -7.54 27.74
N TRP A 202 -10.80 -6.50 26.91
CA TRP A 202 -11.83 -6.41 25.88
C TRP A 202 -11.79 -7.57 24.87
N MET A 203 -10.67 -8.31 24.75
CA MET A 203 -10.57 -9.50 23.90
C MET A 203 -11.38 -10.70 24.43
N THR A 204 -11.72 -10.74 25.72
CA THR A 204 -12.49 -11.84 26.35
C THR A 204 -13.98 -11.53 26.47
N TRP A 205 -14.43 -10.38 25.94
CA TRP A 205 -15.83 -9.97 26.01
C TRP A 205 -16.68 -10.80 25.05
N GLU A 206 -17.53 -11.67 25.60
CA GLU A 206 -18.51 -12.47 24.86
C GLU A 206 -19.91 -11.84 24.98
N GLY A 207 -20.68 -11.84 23.91
CA GLY A 207 -22.07 -11.37 23.92
C GLY A 207 -22.27 -9.85 24.09
N VAL A 208 -21.19 -9.06 24.09
CA VAL A 208 -21.28 -7.60 24.24
C VAL A 208 -21.73 -6.94 22.93
N GLU A 209 -22.69 -6.02 23.03
CA GLU A 209 -23.19 -5.28 21.88
C GLU A 209 -22.09 -4.36 21.31
N LYS A 210 -21.75 -4.56 20.03
CA LYS A 210 -20.73 -3.77 19.35
C LYS A 210 -21.25 -2.37 19.07
N ARG A 211 -20.91 -1.42 19.93
CA ARG A 211 -21.15 -0.01 19.66
C ARG A 211 -20.07 0.54 18.72
N LYS A 212 -20.48 0.92 17.51
CA LYS A 212 -19.61 1.70 16.61
C LYS A 212 -19.71 3.16 17.03
N ILE A 213 -18.63 3.71 17.56
CA ILE A 213 -18.51 5.15 17.83
C ILE A 213 -17.73 5.75 16.67
N SER A 214 -18.35 6.67 15.92
CA SER A 214 -17.65 7.38 14.86
C SER A 214 -16.67 8.41 15.45
N TRP A 215 -15.66 8.81 14.67
CA TRP A 215 -14.75 9.87 15.10
C TRP A 215 -15.49 11.18 15.40
N GLN A 216 -16.49 11.52 14.58
CA GLN A 216 -17.30 12.71 14.78
C GLN A 216 -18.06 12.64 16.11
N GLU A 217 -18.75 11.52 16.37
CA GLU A 217 -19.45 11.31 17.64
C GLU A 217 -18.53 11.40 18.85
N LEU A 218 -17.32 10.83 18.77
CA LEU A 218 -16.34 10.89 19.85
C LEU A 218 -15.86 12.33 20.09
N TRP A 219 -15.68 13.13 19.04
CA TRP A 219 -15.25 14.54 19.14
C TRP A 219 -16.35 15.46 19.65
N GLU A 220 -17.61 15.17 19.32
CA GLU A 220 -18.79 15.92 19.78
C GLU A 220 -19.25 15.47 21.18
N MET A 221 -18.71 14.37 21.72
CA MET A 221 -19.04 13.92 23.07
C MET A 221 -18.54 14.91 24.12
N GLU A 222 -19.40 15.18 25.09
CA GLU A 222 -19.02 15.87 26.32
C GLU A 222 -17.82 15.16 26.99
N ALA A 223 -16.87 15.94 27.51
CA ALA A 223 -15.62 15.43 28.04
C ALA A 223 -15.80 14.33 29.10
N PHE A 224 -16.79 14.46 29.99
CA PHE A 224 -17.10 13.45 31.00
C PHE A 224 -17.60 12.14 30.38
N LYS A 225 -18.45 12.24 29.37
CA LYS A 225 -18.99 11.07 28.65
C LYS A 225 -17.91 10.35 27.85
N ALA A 226 -17.03 11.10 27.18
CA ALA A 226 -15.87 10.54 26.49
C ALA A 226 -14.92 9.84 27.48
N SER A 227 -14.60 10.50 28.59
CA SER A 227 -13.76 9.96 29.67
C SER A 227 -14.35 8.67 30.24
N PHE A 228 -15.64 8.67 30.61
CA PHE A 228 -16.33 7.49 31.10
C PHE A 228 -16.31 6.34 30.09
N THR A 229 -16.64 6.62 28.82
CA THR A 229 -16.68 5.60 27.76
C THR A 229 -15.32 4.95 27.53
N ILE A 230 -14.25 5.75 27.48
CA ILE A 230 -12.89 5.24 27.35
C ILE A 230 -12.51 4.41 28.57
N ARG A 231 -12.76 4.91 29.78
CA ARG A 231 -12.41 4.20 31.03
C ARG A 231 -13.19 2.89 31.19
N ALA A 232 -14.45 2.86 30.78
CA ALA A 232 -15.26 1.65 30.75
C ALA A 232 -14.72 0.63 29.74
N ALA A 233 -14.32 1.08 28.54
CA ALA A 233 -13.77 0.21 27.50
C ALA A 233 -12.46 -0.51 27.91
N TYR A 234 -11.65 0.13 28.76
CA TYR A 234 -10.37 -0.41 29.22
C TYR A 234 -10.41 -0.98 30.65
N ASP A 235 -11.58 -1.08 31.27
CA ASP A 235 -11.75 -1.47 32.69
C ASP A 235 -10.83 -0.70 33.65
N VAL A 236 -10.85 0.63 33.57
CA VAL A 236 -10.08 1.54 34.44
C VAL A 236 -10.98 2.50 35.22
N LEU A 237 -12.26 2.17 35.36
CA LEU A 237 -13.17 2.89 36.25
C LEU A 237 -12.77 2.66 37.73
N PRO A 238 -13.09 3.58 38.64
CA PRO A 238 -12.75 3.48 40.07
C PRO A 238 -13.61 2.41 40.78
N SER A 239 -13.36 1.15 40.45
CA SER A 239 -13.85 -0.01 41.20
C SER A 239 -12.89 -0.32 42.36
N PRO A 240 -13.33 -0.96 43.45
CA PRO A 240 -12.43 -1.28 44.57
C PRO A 240 -11.19 -2.08 44.15
N LYS A 241 -11.35 -2.98 43.18
CA LYS A 241 -10.24 -3.72 42.54
C LYS A 241 -9.23 -2.80 41.83
N ASN A 242 -9.71 -1.81 41.08
CA ASN A 242 -8.84 -0.86 40.40
C ASN A 242 -8.24 0.17 41.36
N LEU A 243 -9.00 0.64 42.35
CA LEU A 243 -8.52 1.56 43.38
C LEU A 243 -7.39 0.94 44.20
N SER A 244 -7.56 -0.32 44.61
CA SER A 244 -6.49 -1.07 45.27
C SER A 244 -5.25 -1.22 44.39
N GLN A 245 -5.42 -1.57 43.10
CA GLN A 245 -4.30 -1.78 42.20
C GLN A 245 -3.52 -0.50 41.86
N TRP A 246 -4.21 0.63 41.67
CA TRP A 246 -3.59 1.87 41.19
C TRP A 246 -3.22 2.84 42.32
N TYR A 247 -3.92 2.79 43.44
CA TYR A 247 -3.76 3.73 44.57
C TYR A 247 -3.46 3.04 45.91
N GLY A 248 -3.44 1.70 45.96
CA GLY A 248 -3.12 0.96 47.19
C GLY A 248 -4.23 0.96 48.24
N GLU A 249 -5.46 1.32 47.86
CA GLU A 249 -6.63 1.33 48.74
C GLU A 249 -7.08 -0.09 49.12
N ASP A 250 -7.79 -0.23 50.23
CA ASP A 250 -8.40 -1.51 50.64
C ASP A 250 -9.52 -1.90 49.65
N PRO A 251 -9.44 -3.05 48.98
CA PRO A 251 -10.44 -3.50 48.00
C PRO A 251 -11.74 -4.00 48.63
N THR A 252 -11.84 -4.04 49.96
CA THR A 252 -13.03 -4.50 50.67
C THR A 252 -14.15 -3.46 50.62
N CYS A 253 -15.37 -3.93 50.38
CA CYS A 253 -16.53 -3.05 50.45
C CYS A 253 -16.84 -2.75 51.92
N SER A 254 -17.03 -1.47 52.25
CA SER A 254 -17.40 -1.04 53.61
C SER A 254 -18.75 -1.58 54.09
N LEU A 255 -19.58 -2.10 53.17
CA LEU A 255 -20.90 -2.67 53.44
C LEU A 255 -20.93 -4.20 53.36
N CYS A 256 -19.96 -4.84 52.70
CA CYS A 256 -19.85 -6.29 52.65
C CYS A 256 -18.37 -6.73 52.56
N PRO A 257 -17.90 -7.69 53.38
CA PRO A 257 -16.50 -8.13 53.40
C PRO A 257 -16.10 -9.00 52.18
N THR A 258 -16.84 -8.89 51.08
CA THR A 258 -16.51 -9.55 49.81
C THR A 258 -15.69 -8.61 48.93
N PRO A 259 -14.63 -9.11 48.26
CA PRO A 259 -13.90 -8.32 47.27
C PRO A 259 -14.86 -7.90 46.15
N ALA A 260 -15.06 -6.60 45.96
CA ALA A 260 -15.94 -6.12 44.90
C ALA A 260 -15.29 -6.43 43.54
N THR A 261 -15.95 -7.29 42.77
CA THR A 261 -15.61 -7.57 41.39
C THR A 261 -16.57 -6.77 40.50
N LEU A 262 -16.01 -5.96 39.61
CA LEU A 262 -16.57 -5.85 38.27
C LEU A 262 -16.04 -7.05 37.47
#